data_AF-J3GSG4-F1
#
_entry.id   AF-J3GSG4-F1
#
_cell.length_a   1.000
_cell.length_b   1.000
_cell.length_c   1.000
_cell.angle_alpha   90.00
_cell.angle_beta   90.00
_cell.angle_gamma   90.00
#
_symmetry.space_group_name_H-M   'P 1'
#
loop_
_entity.id
_entity.type
_entity.pdbx_description
1 polymer ?
#
loop_
_entity_poly.entity_id
_entity_poly.type
_entity_poly.pdbx_seq_one_letter_code
_entity_poly.pdbx_strand_id
1 'polypeptide(L)'
;MVEADIGVEVVYAAVDRQMLVPVKVPAGTTVRAALLKSGIGQAFPELDLAECPVGIFGKVVADPDSRLVQSGDRIEIYRPLLADPKEVRRLRAAKAAEAKARNQ
;
A
#
# COMPACT_ATOMS: atom_id res chain seq x y z
N MET A 1 8.20 2.05 -32.19
CA MET A 1 7.98 0.66 -31.73
C MET A 1 6.80 0.71 -30.79
N VAL A 2 5.70 0.03 -31.08
CA VAL A 2 4.55 -0.02 -30.17
C VAL A 2 4.88 -1.12 -29.17
N GLU A 3 5.26 -0.73 -27.94
CA GLU A 3 5.38 -1.69 -26.84
C GLU A 3 4.02 -2.34 -26.65
N ALA A 4 3.99 -3.68 -26.64
CA ALA A 4 2.74 -4.41 -26.47
C ALA A 4 2.16 -4.09 -25.09
N ASP A 5 0.87 -3.72 -25.05
CA ASP A 5 0.17 -3.55 -23.79
C ASP A 5 0.03 -4.92 -23.10
N ILE A 6 0.41 -4.96 -21.83
CA ILE A 6 0.24 -6.10 -20.94
C ILE A 6 -0.89 -5.83 -19.95
N GLY A 7 -1.62 -6.88 -19.60
CA GLY A 7 -2.67 -6.82 -18.58
C GLY A 7 -2.09 -7.12 -17.20
N VAL A 8 -2.37 -6.27 -16.23
CA VAL A 8 -2.03 -6.44 -14.81
C VAL A 8 -3.25 -6.16 -13.95
N GLU A 9 -3.21 -6.57 -12.69
CA GLU A 9 -4.27 -6.30 -11.72
C GLU A 9 -3.71 -5.50 -10.55
N VAL A 10 -4.44 -4.48 -10.10
CA VAL A 10 -4.11 -3.70 -8.90
C VAL A 10 -5.16 -3.97 -7.84
N VAL A 11 -4.73 -4.34 -6.65
CA VAL A 11 -5.61 -4.73 -5.54
C VAL A 11 -5.31 -3.92 -4.30
N TYR A 12 -6.38 -3.45 -3.66
CA TYR A 12 -6.32 -2.91 -2.31
C TYR A 12 -7.41 -3.52 -1.43
N ALA A 13 -7.04 -3.93 -0.23
CA ALA A 13 -7.95 -4.39 0.80
C ALA A 13 -7.91 -3.42 1.99
N ALA A 14 -8.91 -2.53 2.04
CA ALA A 14 -9.17 -1.69 3.21
C ALA A 14 -9.84 -2.52 4.32
N VAL A 15 -10.14 -1.87 5.45
CA VAL A 15 -10.80 -2.53 6.60
C VAL A 15 -12.24 -2.94 6.28
N ASP A 16 -12.93 -2.09 5.54
CA ASP A 16 -14.36 -2.13 5.27
C ASP A 16 -14.70 -2.65 3.87
N ARG A 17 -13.77 -2.53 2.93
CA ARG A 17 -13.96 -2.91 1.52
C ARG A 17 -12.66 -3.30 0.84
N GLN A 18 -12.79 -4.03 -0.26
CA GLN A 18 -11.69 -4.37 -1.15
C GLN A 18 -12.02 -3.96 -2.58
N MET A 19 -10.98 -3.70 -3.38
CA MET A 19 -11.11 -3.38 -4.79
C MET A 19 -10.02 -4.08 -5.59
N LEU A 20 -10.40 -4.62 -6.74
CA LEU A 20 -9.51 -5.20 -7.73
C LEU A 20 -9.76 -4.48 -9.05
N VAL A 21 -8.72 -3.87 -9.60
CA VAL A 21 -8.78 -3.06 -10.82
C VAL A 21 -7.90 -3.70 -11.88
N PRO A 22 -8.46 -4.24 -12.97
CA PRO A 22 -7.68 -4.67 -14.11
C PRO A 22 -7.16 -3.44 -14.87
N VAL A 23 -5.86 -3.42 -15.18
CA VAL A 23 -5.18 -2.30 -15.84
C VAL A 23 -4.41 -2.83 -17.03
N LYS A 24 -4.47 -2.11 -18.16
CA LYS A 24 -3.57 -2.35 -19.29
C LYS A 24 -2.50 -1.27 -19.31
N VAL A 25 -1.25 -1.71 -19.38
CA VAL A 25 -0.10 -0.80 -19.40
C VAL A 25 0.91 -1.26 -20.46
N PRO A 26 1.68 -0.35 -21.06
CA PRO A 26 2.75 -0.74 -21.97
C PRO A 26 3.75 -1.67 -21.28
N ALA A 27 4.26 -2.67 -22.00
CA ALA A 27 5.39 -3.46 -21.54
C ALA A 27 6.56 -2.53 -21.15
N GLY A 28 7.23 -2.82 -20.03
CA GLY A 28 8.26 -1.93 -19.49
C GLY A 28 7.73 -0.86 -18.53
N THR A 29 6.42 -0.85 -18.24
CA THR A 29 5.87 -0.04 -17.15
C THR A 29 6.35 -0.56 -15.78
N THR A 30 6.63 0.35 -14.85
CA THR A 30 7.05 0.00 -13.48
C THR A 30 5.84 -0.29 -12.58
N VAL A 31 6.07 -0.93 -11.44
CA VAL A 31 5.00 -1.23 -10.47
C VAL A 31 4.31 0.06 -10.01
N ARG A 32 5.08 1.10 -9.66
CA ARG A 32 4.52 2.40 -9.27
C ARG A 32 3.72 3.04 -10.39
N ALA A 33 4.23 3.02 -11.62
CA ALA A 33 3.52 3.61 -12.76
C ALA A 33 2.21 2.88 -13.09
N ALA A 34 2.20 1.54 -13.00
CA ALA A 34 0.99 0.75 -13.18
C ALA A 34 -0.04 1.00 -12.07
N LEU A 35 0.43 1.10 -10.82
CA LEU A 35 -0.38 1.47 -9.66
C LEU A 35 -1.06 2.82 -9.86
N LEU A 36 -0.32 3.86 -10.26
CA LEU A 36 -0.88 5.19 -10.50
C LEU A 36 -1.88 5.20 -11.66
N LYS A 37 -1.61 4.43 -12.73
CA LYS A 37 -2.53 4.29 -13.88
C LYS A 37 -3.82 3.56 -13.54
N SER A 38 -3.86 2.75 -12.48
CA SER A 38 -5.07 2.03 -12.06
C SER A 38 -6.22 2.95 -11.63
N GLY A 39 -5.93 4.19 -11.24
CA GLY A 39 -6.93 5.09 -10.68
C GLY A 39 -7.47 4.67 -9.31
N ILE A 40 -6.88 3.66 -8.66
CA ILE A 40 -7.34 3.16 -7.35
C ILE A 40 -7.34 4.24 -6.26
N GLY A 41 -6.46 5.24 -6.38
CA GLY A 41 -6.42 6.40 -5.48
C GLY A 41 -7.67 7.29 -5.55
N GLN A 42 -8.45 7.22 -6.64
CA GLN A 42 -9.75 7.92 -6.71
C GLN A 42 -10.80 7.23 -5.84
N ALA A 43 -10.72 5.89 -5.72
CA ALA A 43 -11.61 5.13 -4.86
C ALA A 43 -11.20 5.19 -3.39
N PHE A 44 -9.89 5.30 -3.12
CA PHE A 44 -9.28 5.33 -1.79
C PHE A 44 -8.38 6.57 -1.64
N PRO A 45 -8.96 7.77 -1.45
CA PRO A 45 -8.19 9.02 -1.29
C PRO A 45 -7.30 9.03 -0.03
N GLU A 46 -7.54 8.14 0.92
CA GLU A 46 -6.71 7.93 2.12
C GLU A 46 -5.37 7.23 1.83
N LEU A 47 -5.22 6.63 0.65
CA LEU A 47 -3.98 5.97 0.25
C LEU A 47 -2.95 6.97 -0.27
N ASP A 48 -1.78 6.98 0.36
CA ASP A 48 -0.59 7.54 -0.25
C ASP A 48 0.01 6.54 -1.25
N LEU A 49 -0.38 6.67 -2.52
CA LEU A 49 0.14 5.82 -3.60
C LEU A 49 1.61 6.08 -3.95
N ALA A 50 2.25 7.15 -3.45
CA ALA A 50 3.65 7.41 -3.69
C ALA A 50 4.53 6.60 -2.73
N GLU A 51 4.11 6.46 -1.47
CA GLU A 51 4.93 5.81 -0.43
C GLU A 51 4.38 4.46 0.06
N CYS A 52 3.17 4.04 -0.35
CA CYS A 52 2.61 2.78 0.12
C CYS A 52 3.51 1.57 -0.24
N PRO A 53 3.75 0.65 0.72
CA PRO A 53 4.39 -0.62 0.41
C PRO A 53 3.52 -1.43 -0.54
N VAL A 54 4.14 -2.05 -1.53
CA VAL A 54 3.45 -2.87 -2.53
C VAL A 54 4.12 -4.23 -2.68
N GLY A 55 3.34 -5.21 -3.11
CA GLY A 55 3.82 -6.54 -3.43
C GLY A 55 3.27 -7.07 -4.75
N ILE A 56 3.87 -8.13 -5.25
CA ILE A 56 3.36 -8.93 -6.37
C ILE A 56 3.16 -10.35 -5.86
N PHE A 57 1.92 -10.85 -5.90
CA PHE A 57 1.55 -12.20 -5.42
C PHE A 57 2.14 -12.55 -4.04
N GLY A 58 1.91 -11.68 -3.04
CA GLY A 58 2.41 -11.87 -1.67
C GLY A 58 3.90 -11.62 -1.45
N LYS A 59 4.65 -11.22 -2.49
CA LYS A 59 6.08 -10.85 -2.37
C LYS A 59 6.23 -9.35 -2.37
N VAL A 60 6.79 -8.80 -1.29
CA VAL A 60 7.07 -7.35 -1.18
C VAL A 60 8.06 -6.93 -2.27
N VAL A 61 7.74 -5.84 -2.96
CA VAL A 61 8.62 -5.20 -3.93
C VAL A 61 9.40 -4.10 -3.22
N ALA A 62 10.72 -4.30 -3.10
CA ALA A 62 11.59 -3.36 -2.39
C ALA A 62 11.74 -2.01 -3.10
N ASP A 63 11.76 -2.02 -4.44
CA ASP A 63 11.86 -0.81 -5.27
C ASP A 63 10.76 -0.82 -6.36
N PRO A 64 9.58 -0.25 -6.05
CA PRO A 64 8.44 -0.20 -6.98
C PRO A 64 8.67 0.72 -8.18
N ASP A 65 9.62 1.65 -8.08
CA ASP A 65 9.90 2.64 -9.11
C ASP A 65 10.84 2.10 -10.19
N SER A 66 11.66 1.09 -9.88
CA SER A 66 12.50 0.38 -10.86
C SER A 66 11.95 -0.98 -11.29
N ARG A 67 11.16 -1.66 -10.44
CA ARG A 67 10.61 -2.98 -10.76
C ARG A 67 9.60 -2.88 -11.91
N LEU A 68 9.88 -3.59 -13.00
CA LEU A 68 8.96 -3.71 -14.14
C LEU A 68 7.86 -4.75 -13.87
N VAL A 69 6.64 -4.43 -14.31
CA VAL A 69 5.50 -5.35 -14.27
C VAL A 69 5.52 -6.32 -15.45
N GLN A 70 4.95 -7.51 -15.25
CA GLN A 70 4.79 -8.54 -16.26
C GLN A 70 3.30 -8.83 -16.47
N SER A 71 2.96 -9.38 -17.64
CA SER A 71 1.58 -9.74 -17.94
C SER A 71 1.06 -10.76 -16.92
N GLY A 72 -0.10 -10.48 -16.33
CA GLY A 72 -0.72 -11.30 -15.30
C GLY A 72 -0.26 -10.96 -13.87
N ASP A 73 0.65 -10.00 -13.68
CA ASP A 73 1.03 -9.57 -12.33
C ASP A 73 -0.16 -8.99 -11.57
N ARG A 74 -0.30 -9.42 -10.32
CA ARG A 74 -1.23 -8.82 -9.37
C ARG A 74 -0.46 -8.00 -8.34
N ILE A 75 -0.56 -6.69 -8.46
CA ILE A 75 0.02 -5.69 -7.59
C ILE A 75 -0.90 -5.50 -6.39
N GLU A 76 -0.38 -5.78 -5.20
CA GLU A 76 -1.09 -5.72 -3.93
C GLU A 76 -0.59 -4.50 -3.15
N ILE A 77 -1.49 -3.59 -2.78
CA ILE A 77 -1.17 -2.43 -1.93
C ILE A 77 -1.30 -2.83 -0.47
N TYR A 78 -0.22 -2.71 0.29
CA TYR A 78 -0.21 -2.97 1.72
C TYR A 78 -0.47 -1.71 2.54
N ARG A 79 -1.09 -1.90 3.70
CA ARG A 79 -1.35 -0.80 4.64
C ARG A 79 -0.10 -0.55 5.48
N PRO A 80 0.36 0.71 5.61
CA PRO A 80 1.41 1.04 6.56
C PRO A 80 0.94 0.73 7.98
N LEU A 81 1.86 0.28 8.82
CA LEU A 81 1.57 0.04 10.24
C LEU A 81 1.36 1.40 10.92
N LEU A 82 0.12 1.70 11.31
CA LEU A 82 -0.31 2.95 11.95
C LEU A 82 0.30 3.21 13.34
N ALA A 83 1.13 2.33 13.88
CA ALA A 83 1.67 2.46 15.22
C ALA A 83 3.20 2.45 15.21
N ASP A 84 3.78 3.62 15.44
CA ASP A 84 5.11 3.71 16.03
C ASP A 84 5.04 3.11 17.45
N PRO A 85 5.69 1.96 17.71
CA PRO A 85 5.60 1.27 18.99
C PRO A 85 6.05 2.14 20.19
N LYS A 86 6.87 3.17 19.95
CA LYS A 86 7.37 4.08 20.99
C LYS A 86 6.27 4.95 21.57
N GLU A 87 5.39 5.47 20.72
CA GLU A 87 4.35 6.42 21.13
C GLU A 87 3.27 5.72 21.97
N VAL A 88 2.89 4.50 21.56
CA VAL A 88 1.93 3.67 22.29
C VAL A 88 2.46 3.26 23.67
N ARG A 89 3.76 2.95 23.78
CA ARG A 89 4.39 2.61 25.06
C ARG A 89 4.45 3.81 26.00
N ARG A 90 4.74 5.01 25.47
CA ARG A 90 4.75 6.27 26.24
C ARG A 90 3.37 6.61 26.80
N LEU A 91 2.32 6.52 25.99
CA LEU A 91 0.94 6.81 26.42
C LEU A 91 0.43 5.83 27.49
N ARG A 92 0.82 4.55 27.41
CA ARG A 92 0.47 3.55 28.43
C ARG A 92 1.17 3.82 29.77
N ALA A 93 2.44 4.20 29.74
CA ALA A 93 3.19 4.56 30.95
C ALA A 93 2.62 5.81 31.64
N ALA A 94 2.25 6.84 30.86
CA ALA A 94 1.65 8.06 31.40
C ALA A 94 0.29 7.80 32.09
N LYS A 95 -0.60 7.03 31.47
CA LYS A 95 -1.90 6.66 32.08
C LYS A 95 -1.75 5.86 33.38
N ALA A 96 -0.76 4.98 33.46
CA ALA A 96 -0.48 4.21 34.68
C ALA A 96 0.04 5.11 35.81
N ALA A 97 0.84 6.13 35.49
CA ALA A 97 1.34 7.10 36.47
C ALA A 97 0.23 8.02 37.01
N GLU A 98 -0.64 8.55 36.14
CA GLU A 98 -1.80 9.37 36.55
C GLU A 98 -2.78 8.60 37.45
N ALA A 99 -3.07 7.34 37.12
CA ALA A 99 -3.95 6.50 37.94
C ALA A 99 -3.39 6.26 39.36
N LYS A 100 -2.06 6.23 39.52
CA LYS A 100 -1.39 6.07 40.82
C LYS A 100 -1.34 7.37 41.62
N ALA A 101 -1.31 8.53 40.96
CA ALA A 101 -1.34 9.84 41.60
C ALA A 101 -2.74 10.27 42.06
N ARG A 102 -3.81 9.77 41.41
CA ARG A 102 -5.20 10.09 41.78
C ARG A 102 -5.74 9.28 42.97
N ASN A 103 -5.06 8.18 43.32
CA ASN A 103 -5.42 7.27 44.41
C ASN A 103 -4.51 7.40 45.64
N GLN A 104 -3.74 8.49 45.75
CA GLN A 104 -2.97 8.91 46.93
C GLN A 104 -3.51 10.26 47.41
#